data_AF-A0A2E2N3T1-F1
#
_entry.id   AF-A0A2E2N3T1-F1
#
_cell.length_a   1.000
_cell.length_b   1.000
_cell.length_c   1.000
_cell.angle_alpha   90.00
_cell.angle_beta   90.00
_cell.angle_gamma   90.00
#
_symmetry.space_group_name_H-M   'P 1'
#
loop_
_entity.id
_entity.type
_entity.pdbx_description
1 polymer ?
#
loop_
_entity_poly.entity_id
_entity_poly.type
_entity_poly.pdbx_seq_one_letter_code
_entity_poly.pdbx_strand_id
1 'polypeptide(L)'
;MAQTIKLNDDELLAAAKESKDLFSRSLNGQIEYWARLGRFVEESGLFDLQRVNLALQGRLAVDELSLPEQHAHAQMLWQALETLDGTDDTLLKDIEGAGADIHGLDGQQQ
;
A
#
# COMPACT_ATOMS: atom_id res chain seq x y z
N MET A 1 9.48 22.04 22.08
CA MET A 1 8.23 22.74 21.70
C MET A 1 7.26 21.69 21.22
N ALA A 2 6.00 21.73 21.63
CA ALA A 2 5.00 20.80 21.11
C ALA A 2 4.41 21.38 19.81
N GLN A 3 4.34 20.56 18.77
CA GLN A 3 3.73 20.91 17.48
C GLN A 3 2.57 19.96 17.22
N THR A 4 1.43 20.50 16.81
CA THR A 4 0.24 19.71 16.49
C THR A 4 0.30 19.28 15.03
N ILE A 5 0.13 17.98 14.80
CA ILE A 5 0.01 17.37 13.46
C ILE A 5 -1.43 16.90 13.31
N LYS A 6 -2.06 17.21 12.18
CA LYS A 6 -3.38 16.68 11.81
C LYS A 6 -3.18 15.38 11.02
N LEU A 7 -3.90 14.34 11.40
CA LEU A 7 -3.96 13.07 10.69
C LEU A 7 -5.38 12.91 10.14
N ASN A 8 -5.48 12.60 8.85
CA ASN A 8 -6.76 12.38 8.16
C ASN A 8 -7.00 10.89 7.84
N ASP A 9 -6.16 10.02 8.39
CA ASP A 9 -6.20 8.58 8.17
C ASP A 9 -6.97 7.93 9.32
N ASP A 10 -8.25 7.64 9.06
CA ASP A 10 -9.16 7.05 10.05
C ASP A 10 -8.75 5.63 10.44
N GLU A 11 -8.15 4.86 9.52
CA GLU A 11 -7.69 3.50 9.77
C GLU A 11 -6.49 3.51 10.71
N LEU A 12 -5.50 4.38 10.46
CA LEU A 12 -4.37 4.57 11.35
C LEU A 12 -4.82 5.01 12.75
N LEU A 13 -5.79 5.93 12.81
CA LEU A 13 -6.35 6.39 14.08
C LEU A 13 -7.10 5.28 14.82
N ALA A 14 -7.85 4.43 14.12
CA ALA A 14 -8.54 3.29 14.70
C ALA A 14 -7.54 2.27 15.26
N ALA A 15 -6.53 1.88 14.48
CA ALA A 15 -5.47 0.97 14.91
C ALA A 15 -4.69 1.51 16.12
N ALA A 16 -4.39 2.80 16.13
CA ALA A 16 -3.70 3.45 17.24
C ALA A 16 -4.56 3.47 18.52
N LYS A 17 -5.89 3.66 18.39
CA LYS A 17 -6.82 3.61 19.53
C LYS A 17 -6.90 2.21 20.12
N GLU A 18 -6.92 1.17 19.30
CA GLU A 18 -6.91 -0.21 19.78
C GLU A 18 -5.58 -0.54 20.50
N SER A 19 -4.45 -0.15 19.89
CA SER A 19 -3.12 -0.44 20.40
C SER A 19 -2.81 0.34 21.69
N LYS A 20 -3.25 1.59 21.82
CA LYS A 20 -2.92 2.42 22.99
C LYS A 20 -3.45 1.79 24.29
N ASP A 21 -4.61 1.13 24.24
CA ASP A 21 -5.26 0.53 25.40
C ASP A 21 -4.51 -0.75 25.83
N LEU A 22 -4.04 -1.54 24.85
CA LEU A 22 -3.19 -2.71 25.10
C LEU A 22 -1.87 -2.34 25.78
N PHE A 23 -1.26 -1.24 25.36
CA PHE A 23 0.06 -0.82 25.86
C PHE A 23 0.03 0.29 26.91
N SER A 24 -1.16 0.66 27.40
CA SER A 24 -1.36 1.73 28.39
C SER A 24 -0.68 3.05 28.00
N ARG A 25 -0.78 3.45 26.74
CA ARG A 25 -0.22 4.72 26.22
C ARG A 25 -1.34 5.72 25.89
N SER A 26 -0.99 7.00 25.81
CA SER A 26 -1.87 7.98 25.16
C SER A 26 -1.93 7.72 23.65
N LEU A 27 -2.98 8.19 22.98
CA LEU A 27 -3.10 8.05 21.52
C LEU A 27 -1.89 8.67 20.80
N ASN A 28 -1.51 9.90 21.16
CA ASN A 28 -0.33 10.56 20.60
C ASN A 28 0.96 9.77 20.90
N GLY A 29 1.09 9.23 22.12
CA GLY A 29 2.27 8.44 22.50
C GLY A 29 2.38 7.13 21.73
N GLN A 30 1.26 6.51 21.37
CA GLN A 30 1.24 5.31 20.53
C GLN A 30 1.64 5.62 19.09
N ILE A 31 1.15 6.72 18.52
CA ILE A 31 1.52 7.16 17.17
C ILE A 31 3.01 7.58 17.12
N GLU A 32 3.49 8.31 18.13
CA GLU A 32 4.90 8.70 18.22
C GLU A 32 5.81 7.47 18.33
N TYR A 33 5.38 6.45 19.07
CA TYR A 33 6.10 5.19 19.15
C TYR A 33 6.24 4.51 17.78
N TRP A 34 5.15 4.41 17.01
CA TRP A 34 5.20 3.86 15.65
C TRP A 34 6.07 4.69 14.72
N ALA A 35 6.03 6.02 14.80
CA ALA A 35 6.89 6.89 14.00
C ALA A 35 8.38 6.66 14.31
N ARG A 36 8.74 6.50 15.60
CA ARG A 36 10.13 6.17 16.00
C ARG A 36 10.55 4.78 15.51
N LEU A 37 9.65 3.80 15.58
CA LEU A 37 9.91 2.45 15.10
C LEU A 37 10.08 2.43 13.58
N GLY A 38 9.20 3.11 12.83
CA GLY A 38 9.30 3.24 11.37
C GLY A 38 10.63 3.84 10.95
N ARG A 39 11.06 4.93 11.60
CA ARG A 39 12.38 5.52 11.37
C ARG A 39 13.52 4.53 11.62
N PHE A 40 13.48 3.77 12.71
CA PHE A 40 14.49 2.76 12.99
C PHE A 40 14.52 1.67 11.91
N VAL A 41 13.35 1.20 11.48
CA VAL A 41 13.22 0.19 10.42
C VAL A 41 13.84 0.69 9.11
N GLU A 42 13.55 1.93 8.71
CA GLU A 42 14.13 2.57 7.53
C GLU A 42 15.67 2.69 7.63
N GLU A 43 16.19 3.17 8.77
CA GLU A 43 17.63 3.34 8.98
C GLU A 43 18.39 2.00 9.05
N SER A 44 17.73 0.94 9.51
CA SER A 44 18.33 -0.38 9.70
C SER A 44 18.46 -1.22 8.42
N GLY A 45 17.74 -0.85 7.35
CA GLY A 45 17.64 -1.66 6.13
C GLY A 45 16.90 -2.99 6.32
N LEU A 46 16.17 -3.16 7.42
CA LEU A 46 15.35 -4.35 7.69
C LEU A 46 14.13 -4.45 6.77
N PHE A 47 13.72 -3.34 6.18
CA PHE A 47 12.60 -3.24 5.25
C PHE A 47 12.87 -2.10 4.27
N ASP A 48 12.75 -2.36 2.97
CA ASP A 48 12.90 -1.34 1.94
C ASP A 48 11.61 -1.22 1.10
N LEU A 49 10.86 -0.14 1.35
CA LEU A 49 9.64 0.17 0.59
C LEU A 49 9.93 0.39 -0.91
N GLN A 50 11.15 0.78 -1.29
CA GLN A 50 11.51 0.92 -2.71
C GLN A 50 11.49 -0.44 -3.41
N ARG A 51 11.97 -1.51 -2.75
CA ARG A 51 11.91 -2.87 -3.29
C ARG A 51 10.47 -3.32 -3.48
N VAL A 52 9.61 -3.06 -2.49
CA VAL A 52 8.16 -3.34 -2.57
C VAL A 52 7.53 -2.64 -3.78
N ASN A 53 7.84 -1.35 -3.98
CA ASN A 53 7.35 -0.58 -5.13
C ASN A 53 7.89 -1.11 -6.47
N LEU A 54 9.14 -1.53 -6.54
CA LEU A 54 9.71 -2.16 -7.74
C LEU A 54 8.99 -3.46 -8.08
N ALA A 55 8.63 -4.25 -7.08
CA ALA A 55 7.85 -5.47 -7.27
C ALA A 55 6.41 -5.19 -7.74
N LEU A 56 5.74 -4.17 -7.17
CA LEU A 56 4.42 -3.72 -7.65
C LEU A 56 4.44 -3.28 -9.12
N GLN A 57 5.57 -2.71 -9.58
CA GLN A 57 5.79 -2.32 -10.97
C GLN A 57 6.21 -3.48 -11.88
N GLY A 58 6.34 -4.70 -11.35
CA GLY A 58 6.85 -5.86 -12.08
C GLY A 58 8.33 -5.78 -12.46
N ARG A 59 9.10 -4.89 -11.83
CA ARG A 59 10.54 -4.66 -12.11
C ARG A 59 11.47 -5.46 -11.20
N LEU A 60 10.93 -6.02 -10.12
CA LEU A 60 11.60 -6.92 -9.19
C LEU A 60 10.68 -8.12 -8.97
N ALA A 61 11.21 -9.33 -8.90
CA ALA A 61 10.36 -10.48 -8.66
C ALA A 61 9.95 -10.55 -7.17
N VAL A 62 8.70 -10.94 -6.89
CA VAL A 62 8.14 -10.93 -5.52
C VAL A 62 8.88 -11.90 -4.59
N ASP A 63 9.43 -12.99 -5.14
CA ASP A 63 10.26 -13.96 -4.43
C ASP A 63 11.63 -13.40 -4.01
N GLU A 64 12.11 -12.32 -4.63
CA GLU A 64 13.31 -11.59 -4.23
C GLU A 64 13.08 -10.65 -3.04
N LEU A 65 11.82 -10.42 -2.64
CA LEU A 65 11.48 -9.66 -1.44
C LEU A 65 11.67 -10.50 -0.17
N SER A 66 12.05 -9.86 0.93
CA SER A 66 11.98 -10.47 2.25
C SER A 66 10.52 -10.73 2.67
N LEU A 67 10.29 -11.62 3.63
CA LEU A 67 8.92 -11.93 4.10
C LEU A 67 8.11 -10.67 4.52
N PRO A 68 8.67 -9.70 5.28
CA PRO A 68 7.96 -8.47 5.59
C PRO A 68 7.60 -7.65 4.34
N GLU A 69 8.51 -7.57 3.36
CA GLU A 69 8.30 -6.86 2.09
C GLU A 69 7.26 -7.55 1.21
N GLN A 70 7.24 -8.89 1.16
CA GLN A 70 6.19 -9.65 0.46
C GLN A 70 4.81 -9.39 1.05
N HIS A 71 4.73 -9.32 2.38
CA HIS A 71 3.48 -9.01 3.07
C HIS A 71 2.99 -7.59 2.74
N ALA A 72 3.90 -6.61 2.77
CA ALA A 72 3.58 -5.24 2.38
C ALA A 72 3.16 -5.14 0.90
N HIS A 73 3.87 -5.84 0.01
CA HIS A 73 3.52 -5.93 -1.41
C HIS A 73 2.09 -6.45 -1.60
N ALA A 74 1.72 -7.54 -0.92
CA ALA A 74 0.38 -8.12 -1.02
C ALA A 74 -0.71 -7.16 -0.53
N GLN A 75 -0.48 -6.45 0.58
CA GLN A 75 -1.43 -5.45 1.07
C GLN A 75 -1.60 -4.29 0.09
N MET A 76 -0.48 -3.72 -0.38
CA MET A 76 -0.52 -2.59 -1.33
C MET A 76 -1.15 -2.98 -2.67
N LEU A 77 -0.89 -4.20 -3.15
CA LEU A 77 -1.53 -4.72 -4.35
C LEU A 77 -3.04 -4.83 -4.16
N TRP A 78 -3.50 -5.34 -3.01
CA TRP A 78 -4.93 -5.42 -2.75
C TRP A 78 -5.58 -4.04 -2.68
N GLN A 79 -4.98 -3.11 -1.97
CA GLN A 79 -5.48 -1.74 -1.91
C GLN A 79 -5.55 -1.09 -3.30
N ALA A 80 -4.52 -1.29 -4.14
CA ALA A 80 -4.52 -0.81 -5.52
C ALA A 80 -5.68 -1.45 -6.32
N LEU A 81 -5.91 -2.75 -6.18
CA LEU A 81 -7.00 -3.43 -6.88
C LEU A 81 -8.39 -2.99 -6.39
N GLU A 82 -8.55 -2.70 -5.10
CA GLU A 82 -9.78 -2.14 -4.54
C GLU A 82 -10.06 -0.73 -5.08
N THR A 83 -9.02 0.09 -5.30
CA THR A 83 -9.20 1.40 -5.95
C THR A 83 -9.53 1.29 -7.44
N LEU A 84 -9.18 0.17 -8.07
CA LEU A 84 -9.41 -0.12 -9.48
C LEU A 84 -10.73 -0.86 -9.71
N ASP A 85 -11.77 -0.63 -8.90
CA ASP A 85 -13.02 -1.43 -8.77
C ASP A 85 -13.82 -1.72 -10.08
N GLY A 86 -13.28 -1.35 -11.23
CA GLY A 86 -13.83 -1.55 -12.56
C GLY A 86 -14.68 -0.38 -13.03
N THR A 87 -14.91 0.63 -12.20
CA THR A 87 -15.63 1.85 -12.61
C THR A 87 -14.73 2.95 -13.18
N ASP A 88 -13.40 2.81 -13.04
CA ASP A 88 -12.45 3.77 -13.60
C ASP A 88 -12.03 3.40 -15.03
N ASP A 89 -12.83 3.84 -16.00
CA ASP A 89 -12.59 3.70 -17.44
C ASP A 89 -11.33 4.43 -17.92
N THR A 90 -10.65 5.24 -17.08
CA THR A 90 -9.48 6.01 -17.52
C THR A 90 -8.33 5.13 -18.00
N LEU A 91 -8.06 4.02 -17.30
CA LEU A 91 -7.05 3.05 -17.75
C LEU A 91 -7.44 2.39 -19.07
N LEU A 92 -8.72 2.08 -19.26
CA LEU A 92 -9.21 1.50 -20.52
C LEU A 92 -9.05 2.50 -21.68
N LYS A 93 -9.40 3.77 -21.45
CA LYS A 93 -9.27 4.87 -22.42
C LYS A 93 -7.81 5.17 -22.77
N ASP A 94 -6.89 5.08 -21.81
CA ASP A 94 -5.46 5.27 -22.05
C ASP A 94 -4.88 4.11 -22.88
N ILE A 95 -5.35 2.89 -22.66
CA ILE A 95 -4.97 1.70 -23.46
C ILE A 95 -5.55 1.78 -24.88
N GLU A 96 -6.81 2.19 -25.04
CA GLU A 96 -7.46 2.43 -26.34
C GLU A 96 -6.77 3.58 -27.10
N GLY A 97 -6.41 4.67 -26.42
CA GLY A 97 -5.69 5.81 -26.99
C GLY A 97 -4.24 5.47 -27.40
N ALA A 98 -3.63 4.46 -26.77
CA ALA A 98 -2.32 3.92 -27.15
C ALA A 98 -2.39 2.94 -28.34
N GLY A 99 -3.57 2.70 -28.91
CA GLY A 99 -3.75 1.90 -30.13
C GLY A 99 -3.84 0.38 -29.90
N ALA A 100 -4.13 -0.06 -28.68
CA ALA A 100 -4.46 -1.46 -28.41
C ALA A 100 -5.91 -1.72 -28.81
N ASP A 101 -6.11 -2.39 -29.94
CA ASP A 101 -7.43 -2.89 -30.37
C ASP A 101 -7.81 -4.10 -29.51
N ILE A 102 -9.00 -4.08 -28.89
CA ILE A 102 -9.60 -5.20 -28.16
C ILE A 102 -10.07 -6.27 -29.15
N HIS A 103 -9.14 -6.84 -29.91
CA HIS A 103 -9.42 -7.98 -30.77
C HIS A 103 -9.36 -9.27 -29.96
N GLY A 104 -10.53 -9.70 -29.46
CA GLY A 104 -10.69 -11.10 -29.04
C GLY A 104 -11.68 -11.38 -27.91
N LEU A 105 -12.94 -10.92 -28.00
CA LEU A 105 -14.03 -11.52 -27.20
C LEU A 105 -15.31 -11.83 -28.01
N ASP A 106 -15.32 -11.66 -29.33
CA ASP A 106 -16.42 -12.12 -30.19
C ASP A 106 -15.99 -13.36 -30.96
N GLY A 107 -16.15 -14.51 -30.33
CA GLY A 107 -15.79 -15.76 -30.98
C GLY A 107 -16.22 -17.03 -30.30
N GLN A 108 -17.27 -17.05 -29.46
CA GLN A 108 -18.01 -18.28 -29.13
C GLN A 108 -19.48 -18.00 -28.82
N GLN A 109 -20.30 -17.94 -29.86
CA GLN A 109 -21.65 -18.49 -29.83
C GLN A 109 -21.84 -19.30 -31.12
N GLN A 110 -21.83 -20.63 -30.97
CA GLN A 110 -22.43 -21.56 -31.95
C GLN A 110 -23.92 -21.63 -31.69
#